data_AF-A0A8K0K9W2-F1
#
_entry.id   AF-A0A8K0K9W2-F1
#
_cell.length_a   1.000
_cell.length_b   1.000
_cell.length_c   1.000
_cell.angle_alpha   90.00
_cell.angle_beta   90.00
_cell.angle_gamma   90.00
#
_symmetry.space_group_name_H-M   'P 1'
#
loop_
_entity.id
_entity.type
_entity.pdbx_description
1 polymer ?
#
loop_
_entity_poly.entity_id
_entity_poly.type
_entity_poly.pdbx_seq_one_letter_code
_entity_poly.pdbx_strand_id
1 'polypeptide(L)'
;MSSENGYTERRLRRSQYSEHLLEKSATARQASQFDSLSTPKVTTTLLNPDWTIINLLEENVSEAAKSMLSKRLNFAPAPSIIPYQDCIRAIKPAIRSLLQESAEDIHSKIALALKKVTPPEPNLSRDEKAALKEL
;
A
#
# COMPACT_ATOMS: atom_id res chain seq x y z
N MET A 1 -62.97 -22.79 -9.54
CA MET A 1 -61.86 -22.08 -10.21
C MET A 1 -60.74 -21.77 -9.21
N SER A 2 -60.18 -22.78 -8.52
CA SER A 2 -59.23 -22.55 -7.41
C SER A 2 -57.84 -23.17 -7.64
N SER A 3 -57.58 -23.73 -8.82
CA SER A 3 -56.31 -24.41 -9.11
C SER A 3 -55.25 -23.47 -9.72
N GLU A 4 -55.65 -22.43 -10.45
CA GLU A 4 -54.71 -21.53 -11.15
C GLU A 4 -53.88 -20.64 -10.22
N ASN A 5 -54.47 -20.19 -9.09
CA ASN A 5 -53.74 -19.38 -8.09
C ASN A 5 -52.60 -20.15 -7.41
N GLY A 6 -52.72 -21.47 -7.26
CA GLY A 6 -51.67 -22.28 -6.64
C GLY A 6 -50.46 -22.55 -7.54
N TYR A 7 -50.61 -22.39 -8.87
CA TYR A 7 -49.52 -22.53 -9.83
C TYR A 7 -48.72 -21.23 -9.96
N THR A 8 -49.40 -20.08 -9.96
CA THR A 8 -48.76 -18.77 -10.05
C THR A 8 -47.90 -18.48 -8.82
N GLU A 9 -48.39 -18.80 -7.62
CA GLU A 9 -47.59 -18.63 -6.39
C GLU A 9 -46.34 -19.51 -6.35
N ARG A 10 -46.44 -20.78 -6.79
CA ARG A 10 -45.29 -21.69 -6.83
C ARG A 10 -44.22 -21.22 -7.82
N ARG A 11 -44.64 -20.64 -8.95
CA ARG A 11 -43.73 -20.06 -9.95
C ARG A 11 -43.02 -18.82 -9.39
N LEU A 12 -43.76 -17.95 -8.69
CA LEU A 12 -43.20 -16.75 -8.04
C LEU A 12 -42.13 -17.11 -7.00
N ARG A 13 -42.43 -18.08 -6.11
CA ARG A 13 -41.49 -18.51 -5.07
C ARG A 13 -40.22 -19.13 -5.63
N ARG A 14 -40.32 -19.92 -6.71
CA ARG A 14 -39.14 -20.48 -7.40
C ARG A 14 -38.27 -19.40 -8.02
N SER A 15 -38.89 -18.40 -8.66
CA SER A 15 -38.18 -17.26 -9.25
C SER A 15 -37.42 -16.45 -8.19
N GLN A 16 -38.08 -16.16 -7.07
CA GLN A 16 -37.49 -15.45 -5.95
C GLN A 16 -36.33 -16.23 -5.33
N TYR A 17 -36.47 -17.55 -5.19
CA TYR A 17 -35.41 -18.40 -4.67
C TYR A 17 -34.18 -18.46 -5.61
N SER A 18 -34.38 -18.51 -6.93
CA SER A 18 -33.26 -18.49 -7.89
C SER A 18 -32.50 -17.17 -7.90
N GLU A 19 -33.20 -16.04 -7.78
CA GLU A 19 -32.55 -14.72 -7.70
C GLU A 19 -31.68 -14.62 -6.45
N HIS A 20 -32.21 -15.04 -5.30
CA HIS A 20 -31.48 -15.04 -4.04
C HIS A 20 -30.25 -15.98 -4.05
N LEU A 21 -30.30 -17.10 -4.78
CA LEU A 21 -29.13 -17.97 -4.97
C LEU A 21 -28.07 -17.32 -5.88
N LEU A 22 -28.49 -16.62 -6.94
CA LEU A 22 -27.55 -15.87 -7.80
C LEU A 22 -26.85 -14.77 -7.00
N GLU A 23 -27.58 -14.01 -6.19
CA GLU A 23 -27.04 -12.91 -5.39
C GLU A 23 -26.02 -13.40 -4.35
N LYS A 24 -26.30 -14.51 -3.68
CA LYS A 24 -25.35 -15.19 -2.77
C LYS A 24 -24.09 -15.65 -3.48
N SER A 25 -24.21 -16.14 -4.72
CA SER A 25 -23.04 -16.56 -5.51
C SER A 25 -22.21 -15.37 -5.98
N ALA A 26 -22.84 -14.23 -6.29
CA ALA A 26 -22.17 -13.00 -6.67
C ALA A 26 -21.38 -12.41 -5.50
N THR A 27 -21.98 -12.37 -4.30
CA THR A 27 -21.29 -11.95 -3.07
C THR A 27 -20.17 -12.90 -2.68
N ALA A 28 -20.35 -14.21 -2.82
CA ALA A 28 -19.28 -15.18 -2.58
C ALA A 28 -18.09 -15.01 -3.55
N ARG A 29 -18.35 -14.70 -4.83
CA ARG A 29 -17.31 -14.37 -5.81
C ARG A 29 -16.57 -13.09 -5.44
N GLN A 30 -17.28 -12.05 -5.03
CA GLN A 30 -16.68 -10.79 -4.60
C GLN A 30 -15.81 -10.98 -3.34
N ALA A 31 -16.28 -11.76 -2.37
CA ALA A 31 -15.51 -12.09 -1.17
C ALA A 31 -14.23 -12.88 -1.51
N SER A 32 -14.33 -13.91 -2.36
CA SER A 32 -13.16 -14.68 -2.80
C SER A 32 -12.18 -13.84 -3.63
N GLN A 33 -12.68 -12.93 -4.46
CA GLN A 33 -11.85 -11.99 -5.21
C GLN A 33 -11.15 -11.01 -4.27
N PHE A 34 -11.84 -10.50 -3.25
CA PHE A 34 -11.25 -9.66 -2.22
C PHE A 34 -10.15 -10.40 -1.45
N ASP A 35 -10.38 -11.64 -1.01
CA ASP A 35 -9.37 -12.45 -0.32
C ASP A 35 -8.14 -12.73 -1.19
N SER A 36 -8.35 -13.00 -2.49
CA SER A 36 -7.25 -13.18 -3.45
C SER A 36 -6.43 -11.91 -3.71
N LEU A 37 -7.01 -10.73 -3.49
CA LEU A 37 -6.34 -9.44 -3.66
C LEU A 37 -5.75 -8.90 -2.36
N SER A 38 -6.33 -9.28 -1.22
CA SER A 38 -5.91 -8.87 0.12
C SER A 38 -4.67 -9.64 0.59
N THR A 39 -4.46 -10.85 0.06
CA THR A 39 -3.21 -11.59 0.28
C THR A 39 -2.10 -11.01 -0.60
N PRO A 40 -1.06 -10.36 -0.04
CA PRO A 40 0.08 -9.93 -0.85
C PRO A 40 0.76 -11.18 -1.38
N LYS A 41 0.60 -11.45 -2.68
CA LYS A 41 1.49 -12.37 -3.39
C LYS A 41 2.85 -11.69 -3.45
N VAL A 42 3.65 -11.85 -2.40
CA VAL A 42 5.07 -11.51 -2.42
C VAL A 42 5.75 -12.53 -3.34
N THR A 43 5.61 -12.33 -4.64
CA THR A 43 6.54 -12.89 -5.61
C THR A 43 7.83 -12.10 -5.47
N THR A 44 8.61 -12.42 -4.44
CA THR A 44 10.07 -12.27 -4.53
C THR A 44 10.52 -13.28 -5.57
N THR A 45 10.32 -12.97 -6.85
CA THR A 45 11.16 -13.56 -7.88
C THR A 45 12.57 -13.19 -7.46
N LEU A 46 13.36 -14.16 -6.99
CA LEU A 46 14.78 -13.98 -6.74
C LEU A 46 15.41 -13.60 -8.08
N LEU A 47 15.46 -12.30 -8.35
CA LEU A 47 16.04 -11.77 -9.57
C LEU A 47 17.55 -11.98 -9.44
N ASN A 48 18.12 -12.70 -10.39
CA ASN A 48 19.54 -12.95 -10.40
C ASN A 48 20.30 -11.59 -10.50
N PRO A 49 21.18 -11.22 -9.55
CA PRO A 49 21.80 -9.89 -9.53
C PRO A 49 22.67 -9.63 -10.77
N ASP A 50 23.19 -10.69 -11.40
CA ASP A 50 24.19 -10.60 -12.48
C ASP A 50 23.66 -10.01 -13.79
N TRP A 51 22.36 -10.15 -14.10
CA TRP A 51 21.75 -9.50 -15.28
C TRP A 51 21.14 -8.14 -14.96
N THR A 52 20.98 -7.82 -13.66
CA THR A 52 20.30 -6.59 -13.21
C THR A 52 21.30 -5.45 -13.00
N ILE A 53 22.56 -5.77 -12.74
CA ILE A 53 23.59 -4.80 -12.34
C ILE A 53 24.67 -4.75 -13.44
N ILE A 54 24.79 -3.61 -14.11
CA ILE A 54 25.87 -3.35 -15.07
C ILE A 54 26.88 -2.42 -14.39
N ASN A 55 28.08 -2.92 -14.14
CA ASN A 55 29.17 -2.10 -13.63
C ASN A 55 29.82 -1.33 -14.78
N LEU A 56 29.67 -0.02 -14.82
CA LEU A 56 30.21 0.83 -15.87
C LEU A 56 31.67 1.26 -15.62
N LEU A 57 32.14 1.18 -14.37
CA LEU A 57 33.43 1.73 -13.95
C LEU A 57 34.49 0.63 -13.68
N GLU A 58 34.16 -0.64 -13.92
CA GLU A 58 35.00 -1.83 -13.64
C GLU A 58 35.57 -1.88 -12.20
N GLU A 59 35.00 -1.11 -11.27
CA GLU A 59 35.44 -1.06 -9.88
C GLU A 59 34.88 -2.24 -9.07
N ASN A 60 35.57 -2.64 -8.00
CA ASN A 60 35.13 -3.74 -7.14
C ASN A 60 33.90 -3.32 -6.31
N VAL A 61 32.71 -3.65 -6.80
CA VAL A 61 31.44 -3.42 -6.08
C VAL A 61 31.29 -4.46 -4.96
N SER A 62 31.18 -3.99 -3.71
CA SER A 62 30.94 -4.80 -2.52
C SER A 62 29.66 -5.66 -2.64
N GLU A 63 29.63 -6.83 -2.02
CA GLU A 63 28.46 -7.72 -2.03
C GLU A 63 27.22 -7.04 -1.44
N ALA A 64 27.40 -6.20 -0.41
CA ALA A 64 26.32 -5.39 0.16
C ALA A 64 25.75 -4.37 -0.86
N ALA A 65 26.62 -3.77 -1.68
CA ALA A 65 26.21 -2.86 -2.75
C ALA A 65 25.46 -3.64 -3.86
N LYS A 66 25.92 -4.85 -4.22
CA LYS A 66 25.22 -5.71 -5.18
C LYS A 66 23.83 -6.12 -4.67
N SER A 67 23.73 -6.53 -3.41
CA SER A 67 22.45 -6.85 -2.76
C SER A 67 21.51 -5.64 -2.80
N MET A 68 22.00 -4.46 -2.40
CA MET A 68 21.20 -3.24 -2.42
C MET A 68 20.73 -2.86 -3.82
N LEU A 69 21.62 -2.88 -4.82
CA LEU A 69 21.29 -2.55 -6.21
C LEU A 69 20.31 -3.57 -6.82
N SER A 70 20.39 -4.85 -6.41
CA SER A 70 19.44 -5.87 -6.82
C SER A 70 17.99 -5.57 -6.38
N LYS A 71 17.81 -4.78 -5.31
CA LYS A 71 16.49 -4.31 -4.83
C LYS A 71 15.86 -3.24 -5.74
N ARG A 72 16.58 -2.70 -6.73
CA ARG A 72 16.06 -1.73 -7.72
C ARG A 72 15.33 -0.56 -7.04
N LEU A 73 14.10 -0.23 -7.42
CA LEU A 73 13.36 0.90 -6.82
C LEU A 73 13.00 0.69 -5.34
N ASN A 74 13.23 -0.51 -4.78
CA ASN A 74 12.93 -0.82 -3.38
C ASN A 74 14.09 -0.55 -2.39
N PHE A 75 15.22 0.06 -2.82
CA PHE A 75 16.29 0.48 -1.89
C PHE A 75 16.08 1.89 -1.28
N ALA A 76 14.90 2.52 -1.44
CA ALA A 76 14.66 3.86 -0.91
C ALA A 76 14.97 3.95 0.60
N PRO A 77 15.90 4.84 1.02
CA PRO A 77 16.30 4.94 2.41
C PRO A 77 15.13 5.48 3.26
N ALA A 78 14.57 4.61 4.09
CA ALA A 78 13.55 4.98 5.05
C ALA A 78 14.15 5.83 6.19
N PRO A 79 13.53 6.96 6.57
CA PRO A 79 14.00 7.78 7.66
C PRO A 79 13.83 7.03 8.99
N SER A 80 14.87 7.01 9.81
CA SER A 80 14.82 6.38 11.15
C SER A 80 13.96 7.15 12.14
N ILE A 81 13.75 8.45 11.89
CA ILE A 81 12.97 9.35 12.73
C ILE A 81 12.05 10.14 11.80
N ILE A 82 10.81 10.33 12.22
CA ILE A 82 9.86 11.17 11.47
C ILE A 82 10.38 12.61 11.47
N PRO A 83 10.52 13.27 10.31
CA PRO A 83 11.08 14.62 10.23
C PRO A 83 10.01 15.67 10.60
N TYR A 84 9.62 15.72 11.87
CA TYR A 84 8.56 16.58 12.39
C TYR A 84 8.73 18.06 12.01
N GLN A 85 9.94 18.60 12.23
CA GLN A 85 10.22 20.00 11.98
C GLN A 85 10.12 20.35 10.49
N ASP A 86 10.58 19.45 9.62
CA ASP A 86 10.53 19.66 8.17
C ASP A 86 9.11 19.62 7.64
N CYS A 87 8.29 18.67 8.10
CA CYS A 87 6.87 18.62 7.75
C CYS A 87 6.15 19.91 8.17
N ILE A 88 6.30 20.33 9.43
CA ILE A 88 5.66 21.55 9.92
C ILE A 88 6.16 22.79 9.17
N ARG A 89 7.47 22.87 8.89
CA ARG A 89 8.07 23.96 8.11
C ARG A 89 7.53 24.01 6.68
N ALA A 90 7.32 22.87 6.03
CA ALA A 90 6.77 22.79 4.68
C ALA A 90 5.29 23.22 4.62
N ILE A 91 4.53 22.94 5.68
CA ILE A 91 3.09 23.22 5.74
C ILE A 91 2.80 24.68 6.06
N LYS A 92 3.58 25.32 6.95
CA LYS A 92 3.42 26.73 7.34
C LYS A 92 3.20 27.71 6.17
N PRO A 93 4.00 27.69 5.08
CA PRO A 93 3.75 28.58 3.94
C PRO A 93 2.47 28.23 3.17
N ALA A 94 2.09 26.95 3.10
CA ALA A 94 0.91 26.49 2.37
C ALA A 94 -0.41 26.90 3.07
N ILE A 95 -0.43 26.96 4.40
CA ILE A 95 -1.62 27.37 5.18
C ILE A 95 -1.72 28.89 5.39
N ARG A 96 -0.70 29.66 5.00
CA ARG A 96 -0.62 31.11 5.26
C ARG A 96 -1.71 31.92 4.55
N SER A 97 -2.24 31.42 3.43
CA SER A 97 -3.30 32.10 2.67
C SER A 97 -4.71 31.88 3.23
N LEU A 98 -4.85 31.05 4.26
CA LEU A 98 -6.14 30.74 4.87
C LEU A 98 -6.48 31.71 6.01
N LEU A 99 -7.74 31.70 6.46
CA LEU A 99 -8.13 32.42 7.67
C LEU A 99 -7.35 31.89 8.88
N GLN A 100 -6.96 32.78 9.79
CA GLN A 100 -6.10 32.45 10.94
C GLN A 100 -6.61 31.24 11.73
N GLU A 101 -7.91 31.21 12.05
CA GLU A 101 -8.53 30.10 12.78
C GLU A 101 -8.38 28.76 12.03
N SER A 102 -8.64 28.75 10.72
CA SER A 102 -8.53 27.53 9.92
C SER A 102 -7.08 27.07 9.74
N ALA A 103 -6.13 27.99 9.67
CA ALA A 103 -4.70 27.68 9.58
C ALA A 103 -4.19 27.03 10.87
N GLU A 104 -4.58 27.58 12.03
CA GLU A 104 -4.23 27.03 13.35
C GLU A 104 -4.84 25.64 13.58
N ASP A 105 -6.08 25.45 13.14
CA ASP A 105 -6.77 24.16 13.19
C ASP A 105 -6.06 23.08 12.38
N ILE A 106 -5.68 23.39 11.14
CA ILE A 106 -4.94 22.48 10.25
C ILE A 106 -3.57 22.16 10.84
N HIS A 107 -2.84 23.18 11.32
CA HIS A 107 -1.54 23.00 11.93
C HIS A 107 -1.62 22.07 13.16
N SER A 108 -2.62 22.28 14.02
CA SER A 108 -2.84 21.46 15.23
C SER A 108 -3.18 20.02 14.89
N LYS A 109 -4.07 19.79 13.91
CA LYS A 109 -4.42 18.45 13.43
C LYS A 109 -3.21 17.71 12.86
N ILE A 110 -2.38 18.39 12.08
CA ILE A 110 -1.16 17.79 11.51
C ILE A 110 -0.13 17.49 12.60
N ALA A 111 0.08 18.40 13.55
CA ALA A 111 0.99 18.16 14.67
C ALA A 111 0.57 16.93 15.50
N LEU A 112 -0.74 16.77 15.74
CA LEU A 112 -1.29 15.58 16.40
C LEU A 112 -1.14 14.31 15.55
N ALA A 113 -1.39 14.39 14.25
CA ALA A 113 -1.21 13.26 13.34
C ALA A 113 0.23 12.78 13.32
N LEU A 114 1.19 13.70 13.14
CA LEU A 114 2.62 13.39 13.15
C LEU A 114 3.03 12.74 14.47
N LYS A 115 2.53 13.22 15.62
CA LYS A 115 2.85 12.66 16.94
C LYS A 115 2.41 11.20 17.11
N LYS A 116 1.39 10.77 16.37
CA LYS A 116 0.84 9.40 16.43
C LYS A 116 1.50 8.46 15.43
N VAL A 117 2.22 8.99 14.43
CA VAL A 117 2.83 8.17 13.38
C VAL A 117 4.06 7.44 13.95
N THR A 118 4.23 6.18 13.54
CA THR A 118 5.46 5.41 13.74
C THR A 118 6.35 5.52 12.49
N PRO A 119 7.68 5.57 12.65
CA PRO A 119 8.58 5.59 11.49
C PRO A 119 8.37 4.33 10.63
N PRO A 120 8.54 4.44 9.31
CA PRO A 120 8.44 3.30 8.41
C PRO A 120 9.53 2.27 8.71
N GLU A 121 9.23 1.00 8.45
CA GLU A 121 10.21 -0.07 8.59
C GLU A 121 11.37 0.12 7.58
N PRO A 122 12.63 -0.05 8.01
CA PRO A 122 13.77 0.11 7.12
C PRO A 122 13.91 -1.07 6.16
N ASN A 123 13.93 -0.77 4.86
CA ASN A 123 14.09 -1.78 3.79
C ASN A 123 15.55 -2.19 3.54
N LEU A 124 16.50 -1.45 4.13
CA LEU A 124 17.94 -1.65 3.96
C LEU A 124 18.61 -2.02 5.28
N SER A 125 19.52 -2.99 5.21
CA SER A 125 20.39 -3.36 6.31
C SER A 125 21.41 -2.24 6.58
N ARG A 126 22.13 -2.34 7.71
CA ARG A 126 23.18 -1.37 8.06
C ARG A 126 24.29 -1.33 7.00
N ASP A 127 24.70 -2.50 6.51
CA ASP A 127 25.79 -2.62 5.55
C ASP A 127 25.36 -2.11 4.17
N GLU A 128 24.11 -2.35 3.78
CA GLU A 128 23.54 -1.78 2.55
C GLU A 128 23.44 -0.25 2.62
N LYS A 129 23.09 0.31 3.79
CA LYS A 129 23.09 1.77 4.00
C LYS A 129 24.49 2.37 3.96
N ALA A 130 25.51 1.64 4.41
CA ALA A 130 26.90 2.06 4.31
C ALA A 130 27.35 2.03 2.85
N ALA A 131 27.08 0.93 2.15
CA ALA A 131 27.34 0.77 0.73
C ALA A 131 26.68 1.87 -0.12
N LEU A 132 25.44 2.29 0.20
CA LEU A 132 24.76 3.40 -0.50
C LEU A 132 25.53 4.73 -0.41
N LYS A 133 26.32 4.96 0.64
CA LYS A 133 27.12 6.18 0.80
C LYS A 133 28.46 6.11 0.09
N GLU A 134 28.90 4.91 -0.28
CA GLU A 134 30.19 4.63 -0.88
C GLU A 134 30.10 4.45 -2.41
N LEU A 135 28.89 4.35 -2.95
CA LEU A 135 28.58 4.44 -4.39
C LEU A 135 28.63 5.88 -4.89
#